data_AF-A0A941A954-F1
#
_entry.id   AF-A0A941A954-F1
#
_cell.length_a   1.000
_cell.length_b   1.000
_cell.length_c   1.000
_cell.angle_alpha   90.00
_cell.angle_beta   90.00
_cell.angle_gamma   90.00
#
_symmetry.space_group_name_H-M   'P 1'
#
loop_
_entity.id
_entity.type
_entity.pdbx_description
1 polymer ?
#
loop_
_entity_poly.entity_id
_entity_poly.type
_entity_poly.pdbx_seq_one_letter_code
_entity_poly.pdbx_strand_id
1 'polypeptide(L)'
;MEIKKPFLLWGLILATIGSILSGGCGASKPEPVTQKATPTTSPPVATSVEKKPLLADKMGEWKPDGIIADGEYSKMQSFGELEVYSRIDGNKARLALRAKTNGYVAIGF
;
A
#
# COMPACT_ATOMS: atom_id res chain seq x y z
N MET A 1 -48.09 -8.55 30.12
CA MET A 1 -47.90 -9.71 31.02
C MET A 1 -47.32 -10.84 30.19
N GLU A 2 -46.14 -11.33 30.58
CA GLU A 2 -45.52 -12.62 30.18
C GLU A 2 -45.26 -12.85 28.66
N ILE A 3 -44.06 -13.21 28.17
CA ILE A 3 -43.25 -14.37 28.52
C ILE A 3 -41.83 -14.30 27.89
N LYS A 4 -40.83 -14.63 28.72
CA LYS A 4 -39.58 -15.40 28.52
C LYS A 4 -38.47 -14.97 27.54
N LYS A 5 -37.29 -14.76 28.16
CA LYS A 5 -35.94 -14.95 27.60
C LYS A 5 -35.66 -16.45 27.33
N PRO A 6 -34.79 -16.74 26.35
CA PRO A 6 -33.62 -17.60 26.60
C PRO A 6 -32.38 -17.00 25.90
N PHE A 7 -31.31 -16.51 26.56
CA PHE A 7 -30.27 -17.22 27.34
C PHE A 7 -30.15 -18.73 27.07
N LEU A 8 -28.94 -19.16 26.73
CA LEU A 8 -28.51 -20.47 26.21
C LEU A 8 -28.70 -20.68 24.71
N LEU A 9 -27.63 -20.43 23.94
CA LEU A 9 -26.93 -21.47 23.17
C LEU A 9 -25.67 -20.83 22.52
N TRP A 10 -24.58 -21.59 22.36
CA TRP A 10 -23.30 -21.26 21.68
C TRP A 10 -22.09 -20.82 22.54
N GLY A 11 -21.99 -21.32 23.77
CA GLY A 11 -20.68 -21.54 24.40
C GLY A 11 -20.30 -23.01 24.35
N LEU A 12 -19.73 -23.49 23.22
CA LEU A 12 -18.87 -24.69 23.14
C LEU A 12 -18.39 -24.98 21.70
N ILE A 13 -17.28 -24.40 21.22
CA ILE A 13 -16.46 -25.03 20.17
C ILE A 13 -14.98 -24.84 20.51
N LEU A 14 -14.46 -25.87 21.17
CA LEU A 14 -13.18 -26.53 20.92
C LEU A 14 -11.89 -25.70 20.93
N ALA A 15 -11.26 -25.73 22.10
CA ALA A 15 -9.81 -25.87 22.21
C ALA A 15 -9.35 -27.15 21.49
N THR A 16 -8.61 -26.99 20.38
CA THR A 16 -7.78 -28.05 19.80
C THR A 16 -6.56 -27.46 19.08
N ILE A 17 -5.37 -27.85 19.57
CA ILE A 17 -4.12 -28.04 18.81
C ILE A 17 -3.39 -26.71 18.45
N GLY A 18 -2.31 -26.29 19.09
CA GLY A 18 -1.24 -27.05 19.73
C GLY A 18 -0.19 -27.48 18.71
N SER A 19 0.89 -26.68 18.60
CA SER A 19 2.19 -27.04 18.01
C SER A 19 2.29 -27.10 16.47
N ILE A 20 3.13 -26.24 15.88
CA ILE A 20 4.28 -26.60 15.03
C ILE A 20 5.25 -25.40 15.05
N LEU A 21 6.28 -25.48 15.89
CA LEU A 21 7.61 -24.98 15.54
C LEU A 21 8.30 -26.11 14.77
N SER A 22 8.96 -25.81 13.64
CA SER A 22 10.13 -26.53 13.13
C SER A 22 10.67 -25.79 11.90
N GLY A 23 12.00 -25.62 11.86
CA GLY A 23 12.70 -24.72 10.96
C GLY A 23 12.85 -25.18 9.51
N GLY A 24 13.58 -24.36 8.76
CA GLY A 24 13.96 -24.61 7.39
C GLY A 24 14.82 -23.50 6.81
N CYS A 25 16.05 -23.32 7.32
CA CYS A 25 17.08 -22.58 6.62
C CYS A 25 17.66 -23.52 5.55
N GLY A 26 17.13 -23.43 4.32
CA GLY A 26 17.64 -24.16 3.17
C GLY A 26 18.62 -23.29 2.38
N ALA A 27 19.90 -23.43 2.68
CA ALA A 27 20.98 -22.89 1.86
C ALA A 27 21.23 -23.83 0.67
N SER A 28 20.82 -23.42 -0.53
CA SER A 28 21.18 -24.09 -1.79
C SER A 28 22.30 -23.32 -2.48
N LYS A 29 23.48 -23.91 -2.46
CA LYS A 29 24.71 -23.50 -3.14
C LYS A 29 24.49 -23.37 -4.66
N PRO A 30 24.84 -22.25 -5.32
CA PRO A 30 24.93 -22.22 -6.78
C PRO A 30 26.24 -22.86 -7.25
N GLU A 31 26.15 -23.85 -8.12
CA GLU A 31 27.27 -24.34 -8.95
C GLU A 31 27.63 -23.30 -10.04
N PRO A 32 28.90 -23.29 -10.49
CA PRO A 32 29.38 -22.32 -11.46
C PRO A 32 28.95 -22.73 -12.87
N VAL A 33 27.98 -22.02 -13.45
CA VAL A 33 27.72 -22.06 -14.89
C VAL A 33 28.67 -21.11 -15.60
N THR A 34 29.69 -21.68 -16.23
CA THR A 34 30.54 -21.03 -17.23
C THR A 34 29.67 -20.53 -18.39
N GLN A 35 29.31 -19.25 -18.36
CA GLN A 35 28.65 -18.59 -19.49
C GLN A 35 29.71 -18.07 -20.46
N LYS A 36 29.74 -18.71 -21.63
CA LYS A 36 30.46 -18.32 -22.83
C LYS A 36 30.06 -16.87 -23.19
N ALA A 37 31.02 -15.95 -23.21
CA ALA A 37 30.78 -14.55 -23.53
C ALA A 37 30.28 -14.41 -24.98
N THR A 38 29.05 -13.92 -25.13
CA THR A 38 28.54 -13.40 -26.40
C THR A 38 28.71 -11.88 -26.36
N PRO A 39 29.30 -11.24 -27.37
CA PRO A 39 29.36 -9.77 -27.41
C PRO A 39 27.95 -9.24 -27.68
N THR A 40 27.30 -8.71 -26.64
CA THR A 40 26.05 -7.96 -26.78
C THR A 40 26.36 -6.48 -26.88
N THR A 41 26.19 -5.93 -28.08
CA THR A 41 26.11 -4.50 -28.36
C THR A 41 25.08 -3.86 -27.43
N SER A 42 25.50 -2.91 -26.59
CA SER A 42 24.58 -2.16 -25.72
C SER A 42 23.57 -1.39 -26.57
N PRO A 43 22.25 -1.52 -26.34
CA PRO A 43 21.30 -0.54 -26.85
C PRO A 43 21.56 0.82 -26.16
N PRO A 44 21.38 1.94 -26.87
CA PRO A 44 21.58 3.27 -26.29
C PRO A 44 20.67 3.44 -25.07
N VAL A 45 21.23 3.93 -23.97
CA VAL A 45 20.49 4.36 -22.78
C VAL A 45 19.44 5.37 -23.24
N ALA A 46 18.18 4.95 -23.29
CA ALA A 46 17.08 5.86 -23.47
C ALA A 46 17.04 6.75 -22.22
N THR A 47 17.44 8.01 -22.38
CA THR A 47 17.15 9.07 -21.42
C THR A 47 15.64 9.12 -21.26
N SER A 48 15.13 8.48 -20.22
CA SER A 48 13.74 8.64 -19.78
C SER A 48 13.57 10.09 -19.37
N VAL A 49 13.18 10.94 -20.32
CA VAL A 49 12.63 12.25 -20.01
C VAL A 49 11.39 11.97 -19.19
N GLU A 50 11.51 12.09 -17.87
CA GLU A 50 10.40 11.96 -16.95
C GLU A 50 9.38 13.03 -17.34
N LYS A 51 8.36 12.59 -18.07
CA LYS A 51 7.24 13.41 -18.50
C LYS A 51 6.51 13.81 -17.23
N LYS A 52 6.87 14.99 -16.69
CA LYS A 52 6.10 15.69 -15.65
C LYS A 52 4.62 15.53 -16.01
N PRO A 53 3.79 14.94 -15.15
CA PRO A 53 2.39 14.73 -15.47
C PRO A 53 1.78 16.06 -15.90
N LEU A 54 1.20 16.12 -17.11
CA LEU A 54 0.58 17.33 -17.69
C LEU A 54 -0.57 17.90 -16.84
N LEU A 55 -0.96 17.22 -15.77
CA LEU A 55 -1.91 17.69 -14.76
C LEU A 55 -1.29 18.67 -13.74
N ALA A 56 0.04 18.73 -13.63
CA ALA A 56 0.72 19.61 -12.66
C ALA A 56 0.45 21.10 -12.91
N ASP A 57 0.11 21.49 -14.14
CA ASP A 57 0.02 22.90 -14.52
C ASP A 57 -1.34 23.55 -14.17
N LYS A 58 -2.29 22.79 -13.61
CA LYS A 58 -3.56 23.31 -13.06
C LYS A 58 -3.78 22.96 -11.58
N MET A 59 -2.71 22.62 -10.87
CA MET A 59 -2.81 22.28 -9.44
C MET A 59 -2.67 23.53 -8.59
N GLY A 60 -3.51 23.64 -7.57
CA GLY A 60 -3.39 24.69 -6.56
C GLY A 60 -2.08 24.60 -5.77
N GLU A 61 -1.74 25.70 -5.12
CA GLU A 61 -0.66 25.73 -4.12
C GLU A 61 -0.97 24.69 -3.03
N TRP A 62 -0.01 23.80 -2.73
CA TRP A 62 -0.16 22.81 -1.66
C TRP A 62 0.23 23.38 -0.32
N LYS A 63 -0.50 23.02 0.74
CA LYS A 63 -0.23 23.47 2.11
C LYS A 63 -0.31 22.29 3.10
N PRO A 64 0.66 22.12 4.02
CA PRO A 64 0.60 21.07 5.05
C PRO A 64 -0.26 21.52 6.24
N ASP A 65 -1.49 21.97 6.00
CA ASP A 65 -2.37 22.55 7.03
C ASP A 65 -3.42 21.56 7.56
N GLY A 66 -3.50 20.36 6.98
CA GLY A 66 -4.46 19.32 7.35
C GLY A 66 -5.85 19.50 6.72
N ILE A 67 -6.03 20.48 5.84
CA ILE A 67 -7.26 20.70 5.08
C ILE A 67 -7.00 20.26 3.65
N ILE A 68 -7.88 19.41 3.09
CA ILE A 68 -7.79 19.00 1.68
C ILE A 68 -8.61 19.99 0.86
N ALA A 69 -7.94 20.91 0.17
CA ALA A 69 -8.60 21.91 -0.66
C ALA A 69 -8.84 21.41 -2.11
N ASP A 70 -9.79 22.05 -2.79
CA ASP A 70 -10.07 21.76 -4.19
C ASP A 70 -8.85 22.02 -5.08
N GLY A 71 -8.55 21.08 -5.97
CA GLY A 71 -7.42 21.17 -6.89
C GLY A 71 -6.04 21.00 -6.23
N GLU A 72 -5.99 20.71 -4.92
CA GLU A 72 -4.73 20.48 -4.22
C GLU A 72 -4.09 19.14 -4.60
N TYR A 73 -4.91 18.10 -4.81
CA TYR A 73 -4.48 16.76 -5.22
C TYR A 73 -5.05 16.40 -6.59
N SER A 74 -4.28 15.69 -7.40
CA SER A 74 -4.69 15.32 -8.77
C SER A 74 -5.39 13.98 -8.86
N LYS A 75 -5.29 13.17 -7.81
CA LYS A 75 -5.91 11.84 -7.72
C LYS A 75 -6.55 11.64 -6.35
N MET A 76 -7.66 10.92 -6.34
CA MET A 76 -8.33 10.42 -5.16
C MET A 76 -8.72 8.95 -5.39
N GLN A 77 -8.52 8.12 -4.37
CA GLN A 77 -8.94 6.73 -4.33
C GLN A 77 -9.66 6.45 -3.01
N SER A 78 -10.71 5.63 -3.04
CA SER A 78 -11.46 5.24 -1.84
C SER A 78 -11.26 3.76 -1.53
N PHE A 79 -11.03 3.46 -0.26
CA PHE A 79 -10.89 2.12 0.32
C PHE A 79 -11.85 2.02 1.49
N GLY A 80 -13.10 1.63 1.20
CA GLY A 80 -14.16 1.62 2.20
C GLY A 80 -14.41 3.01 2.78
N GLU A 81 -14.10 3.19 4.07
CA GLU A 81 -14.27 4.45 4.79
C GLU A 81 -13.04 5.38 4.73
N LEU A 82 -11.94 4.94 4.11
CA LEU A 82 -10.71 5.70 3.93
C LEU A 82 -10.62 6.27 2.52
N GLU A 83 -10.29 7.54 2.41
CA GLU A 83 -9.99 8.21 1.15
C GLU A 83 -8.52 8.61 1.13
N VAL A 84 -7.83 8.27 0.05
CA VAL A 84 -6.42 8.55 -0.19
C VAL A 84 -6.31 9.53 -1.34
N TYR A 85 -5.77 10.70 -1.05
CA TYR A 85 -5.49 11.74 -2.01
C TYR A 85 -4.00 11.73 -2.34
N SER A 86 -3.66 11.86 -3.61
CA SER A 86 -2.26 11.86 -4.05
C SER A 86 -1.98 12.87 -5.15
N ARG A 87 -0.75 13.41 -5.12
CA ARG A 87 -0.15 14.16 -6.21
C ARG A 87 1.34 13.91 -6.26
N ILE A 88 1.90 14.02 -7.46
CA ILE A 88 3.34 14.12 -7.67
C ILE A 88 3.65 15.57 -8.00
N ASP A 89 4.58 16.15 -7.26
CA ASP A 89 5.02 17.53 -7.42
C ASP A 89 6.54 17.56 -7.46
N GLY A 90 7.09 17.63 -8.69
CA GLY A 90 8.50 17.37 -8.94
C GLY A 90 8.86 15.96 -8.50
N ASN A 91 9.85 15.85 -7.61
CA ASN A 91 10.33 14.59 -7.03
C ASN A 91 9.66 14.23 -5.69
N LYS A 92 8.55 14.88 -5.32
CA LYS A 92 7.85 14.64 -4.06
C LYS A 92 6.48 14.02 -4.32
N ALA A 93 6.23 12.89 -3.68
CA ALA A 93 4.87 12.38 -3.51
C ALA A 93 4.23 13.10 -2.32
N ARG A 94 3.07 13.72 -2.52
CA ARG A 94 2.26 14.28 -1.43
C ARG A 94 0.99 13.47 -1.29
N LEU A 95 0.72 13.07 -0.07
CA LEU A 95 -0.42 12.23 0.29
C LEU A 95 -1.25 12.93 1.36
N ALA A 96 -2.57 12.82 1.23
CA ALA A 96 -3.50 13.11 2.31
C ALA A 96 -4.45 11.93 2.51
N LEU A 97 -4.81 11.71 3.76
CA LEU A 97 -5.68 10.61 4.19
C LEU A 97 -6.88 11.22 4.89
N ARG A 98 -8.08 10.82 4.47
CA ARG A 98 -9.33 11.24 5.11
C ARG A 98 -10.13 10.00 5.48
N ALA A 99 -10.33 9.78 6.77
CA ALA A 99 -11.20 8.72 7.27
C ALA A 99 -12.57 9.30 7.63
N LYS A 100 -13.65 8.55 7.37
CA LYS A 100 -15.01 8.91 7.83
C LYS A 100 -15.22 8.59 9.31
N THR A 101 -14.33 7.79 9.88
CA THR A 101 -14.34 7.32 11.27
C THR A 101 -13.06 7.72 11.99
N ASN A 102 -13.09 7.63 13.33
CA ASN A 102 -11.94 7.93 14.18
C ASN A 102 -11.20 6.63 14.53
N GLY A 103 -9.87 6.69 14.58
CA GLY A 103 -9.04 5.54 14.93
C GLY A 103 -7.57 5.74 14.56
N TYR A 104 -6.87 4.63 14.37
CA TYR A 104 -5.46 4.60 13.97
C TYR A 104 -5.32 4.03 12.56
N VAL A 105 -4.41 4.60 11.79
CA VAL A 105 -4.02 4.09 10.47
C VAL A 105 -2.58 3.57 10.54
N ALA A 106 -2.34 2.40 9.96
CA ALA A 106 -1.00 1.85 9.77
C ALA A 106 -0.64 1.96 8.28
N ILE A 107 0.54 2.49 7.99
CA ILE A 107 1.06 2.66 6.62
C ILE A 107 2.37 1.87 6.52
N GLY A 108 2.47 0.99 5.52
CA GLY A 108 3.67 0.19 5.25
C GLY A 108 3.97 0.12 3.75
N PHE A 109 5.21 -0.21 3.41
CA PHE A 109 5.73 -0.33 2.05
C PHE A 109 6.61 -1.58 1.92
#